data_AF-A0A8S8YKZ7-F1
#
_entry.id   AF-A0A8S8YKZ7-F1
#
_cell.length_a   1.000
_cell.length_b   1.000
_cell.length_c   1.000
_cell.angle_alpha   90.00
_cell.angle_beta   90.00
_cell.angle_gamma   90.00
#
_symmetry.space_group_name_H-M   'P 1'
#
loop_
_entity.id
_entity.type
_entity.pdbx_description
1 polymer ?
#
loop_
_entity_poly.entity_id
_entity_poly.type
_entity_poly.pdbx_seq_one_letter_code
_entity_poly.pdbx_strand_id
1 'polypeptide(L)' 'MGGYRAPLRVDLAGGWTDLAPYTHDHGGEVVNFTIDKWVTATPDDDGNIDFKFDVPAGSGLGTSGALNVAKIAALELMM' A
#
# COMPACT_ATOMS: atom_id res chain seq x y z
N MET A 1 15.54 -4.49 -14.29
CA MET A 1 14.47 -3.48 -14.41
C MET A 1 13.77 -3.42 -13.07
N GLY A 2 13.95 -2.33 -12.33
CA GLY A 2 13.40 -2.17 -10.99
C GLY A 2 11.98 -1.66 -11.09
N GLY A 3 11.00 -2.50 -10.75
CA GLY A 3 9.61 -2.04 -10.56
C GLY A 3 9.50 -1.11 -9.35
N TYR A 4 8.45 -0.30 -9.34
CA TYR A 4 8.11 0.58 -8.23
C TYR A 4 7.49 -0.22 -7.10
N ARG A 5 8.01 -0.08 -5.88
CA ARG A 5 7.63 -0.93 -4.75
C ARG A 5 7.09 -0.09 -3.61
N ALA A 6 5.96 -0.52 -3.07
CA ALA A 6 5.43 -0.03 -1.81
C ALA A 6 5.48 -1.18 -0.78
N PRO A 7 6.05 -0.95 0.42
CA PRO A 7 6.10 -1.98 1.45
C PRO A 7 4.71 -2.24 2.05
N LEU A 8 4.47 -3.49 2.43
CA LEU A 8 3.36 -3.86 3.29
C LEU A 8 3.66 -3.45 4.74
N ARG A 9 2.61 -3.37 5.56
CA ARG A 9 2.73 -2.95 6.95
C ARG A 9 1.92 -3.82 7.90
N VAL A 10 2.35 -3.83 9.16
CA VAL A 10 1.62 -4.40 10.29
C VAL A 10 1.29 -3.27 11.26
N ASP A 11 0.03 -3.20 11.67
CA ASP A 11 -0.41 -2.28 12.71
C ASP A 11 -0.11 -2.90 14.07
N LEU A 12 0.79 -2.25 14.82
CA LEU A 12 1.16 -2.66 16.17
C LEU A 12 0.07 -2.29 17.18
N ALA A 13 -0.54 -1.12 17.01
CA ALA A 13 -1.61 -0.62 17.87
C ALA A 13 -2.49 0.40 17.14
N GLY A 14 -3.74 0.55 17.62
CA GLY A 14 -4.63 1.61 17.18
C GLY A 14 -5.29 1.40 15.81
N GLY A 15 -5.09 0.24 15.17
CA GLY A 15 -5.74 -0.08 13.89
C GLY A 15 -7.26 0.14 13.97
N TRP A 16 -7.82 0.71 12.90
CA TRP A 16 -9.22 1.16 12.76
C TRP A 16 -9.59 2.44 13.51
N THR A 17 -8.78 2.96 14.43
CA THR A 17 -9.09 4.25 15.08
C THR A 17 -8.98 5.44 14.12
N ASP A 18 -8.30 5.25 12.98
CA ASP A 18 -8.19 6.16 11.83
C ASP A 18 -9.36 6.07 10.85
N LEU A 19 -10.40 5.28 11.16
CA LEU A 19 -11.64 5.21 10.38
C LEU A 19 -12.78 6.02 11.03
N ALA A 20 -13.54 6.75 10.21
CA ALA A 20 -14.79 7.38 10.63
C ALA A 20 -15.86 6.31 11.00
N PRO A 21 -16.74 6.57 11.99
CA PRO A 21 -16.88 7.83 12.73
C PRO A 21 -15.90 7.98 13.91
N TYR A 22 -15.21 6.91 14.31
CA TYR A 22 -14.37 6.90 15.52
C TYR A 22 -13.34 8.03 15.52
N THR A 23 -12.62 8.21 14.41
CA THR A 23 -11.62 9.28 14.26
C THR A 23 -12.20 10.68 14.44
N HIS A 24 -13.46 10.90 14.04
CA HIS A 24 -14.11 12.20 14.17
C HIS A 24 -14.59 12.45 15.60
N ASP A 25 -15.13 11.42 16.25
CA ASP A 25 -15.75 11.55 17.58
C ASP A 25 -14.71 11.53 18.71
N HIS A 26 -13.60 10.81 18.51
CA HIS A 26 -12.63 10.52 19.57
C HIS A 26 -11.17 10.83 19.19
N GLY A 27 -10.90 11.22 17.94
CA GLY A 27 -9.55 11.22 17.39
C GLY A 27 -9.09 9.80 17.02
N GLY A 28 -7.96 9.71 16.33
CA GLY A 28 -7.40 8.43 15.89
C GLY A 28 -5.88 8.47 15.81
N GLU A 29 -5.25 7.39 16.24
CA GLU A 29 -3.80 7.21 16.18
C GLU A 29 -3.49 5.74 15.91
N VAL A 30 -2.63 5.50 14.91
CA VAL A 30 -2.17 4.16 14.53
C VAL A 30 -0.66 4.12 14.63
N VAL A 31 -0.14 3.13 15.35
CA VAL A 31 1.30 2.81 15.36
C VAL A 31 1.49 1.59 14.46
N ASN A 32 2.26 1.73 13.40
CA ASN A 32 2.55 0.65 12.46
C ASN A 32 4.03 0.62 12.07
N PHE A 33 4.44 -0.46 11.43
CA PHE A 33 5.76 -0.59 10.84
C PHE A 33 5.69 -1.41 9.56
N THR A 34 6.59 -1.10 8.63
CA THR A 34 6.73 -1.83 7.36
C THR A 34 7.44 -3.16 7.58
N ILE A 35 7.10 -4.15 6.77
CA ILE A 35 7.78 -5.46 6.75
C ILE A 35 8.49 -5.70 5.41
N ASP A 36 9.30 -6.77 5.33
CA ASP A 36 10.06 -7.17 4.14
C ASP A 36 9.17 -7.85 3.06
N LYS A 37 8.01 -7.27 2.80
CA LYS A 37 7.03 -7.74 1.81
C LYS A 37 6.52 -6.53 1.05
N TRP A 38 6.28 -6.68 -0.25
CA TRP A 38 5.98 -5.57 -1.13
C TRP A 38 4.79 -5.84 -2.06
N VAL A 39 4.18 -4.74 -2.52
CA VAL A 39 3.49 -4.70 -3.81
C VAL A 39 4.43 -4.03 -4.81
N THR A 40 4.65 -4.68 -5.94
CA THR A 40 5.53 -4.19 -7.01
C THR A 40 4.69 -3.87 -8.25
N ALA A 41 4.79 -2.64 -8.74
CA ALA A 41 4.21 -2.17 -10.00
C ALA A 41 5.30 -2.09 -11.07
N THR A 42 5.09 -2.73 -12.22
CA THR A 42 6.04 -2.74 -13.34
C THR A 42 5.33 -2.19 -14.57
N PRO A 43 5.69 -0.99 -15.04
CA PRO A 43 5.23 -0.48 -16.33
C PRO A 43 5.69 -1.37 -17.47
N ASP A 44 4.88 -1.52 -18.50
CA ASP A 44 5.34 -1.96 -19.82
C ASP A 44 5.43 -0.78 -20.82
N ASP A 45 5.93 -1.07 -22.01
CA ASP A 45 6.09 -0.06 -23.08
C ASP A 45 4.75 0.38 -23.70
N ASP A 46 3.68 -0.38 -23.47
CA ASP A 46 2.32 -0.12 -23.98
C ASP A 46 1.47 0.72 -23.01
N GLY A 47 2.07 1.14 -21.87
CA GLY A 47 1.40 1.94 -20.85
C GLY A 47 0.52 1.14 -19.89
N ASN A 48 0.59 -0.20 -19.92
CA ASN A 48 0.00 -1.03 -18.89
C ASN A 48 0.94 -1.13 -17.67
N ILE A 49 0.37 -1.57 -16.55
CA ILE A 49 1.11 -1.79 -15.31
C ILE A 49 0.80 -3.18 -14.79
N ASP A 50 1.82 -4.02 -14.74
CA ASP A 50 1.76 -5.32 -14.09
C ASP A 50 1.99 -5.18 -12.58
N PHE A 51 1.16 -5.88 -11.79
CA PHE A 51 1.25 -5.87 -10.35
C PHE A 51 1.61 -7.24 -9.80
N LYS A 52 2.67 -7.28 -8.98
CA LYS A 52 3.07 -8.45 -8.20
C LYS A 52 2.85 -8.20 -6.71
N PHE A 53 2.30 -9.20 -6.03
CA PHE A 53 2.07 -9.19 -4.59
C PHE A 53 2.88 -10.30 -3.94
N ASP A 54 3.66 -9.99 -2.90
CA ASP A 54 4.35 -11.02 -2.12
C ASP A 54 3.40 -11.79 -1.18
N VAL A 55 2.23 -11.22 -0.88
CA VAL A 55 1.19 -11.80 -0.03
C VAL A 55 -0.16 -11.60 -0.71
N PRO A 56 -1.10 -12.58 -0.66
CA PRO A 56 -2.42 -12.42 -1.24
C PRO A 56 -3.13 -11.13 -0.83
N ALA A 57 -3.87 -10.54 -1.76
CA ALA A 57 -4.73 -9.40 -1.48
C ALA A 57 -5.76 -9.74 -0.40
N GLY A 58 -6.04 -8.79 0.50
CA GLY A 58 -6.98 -9.00 1.60
C GLY A 58 -6.37 -9.68 2.84
N SER A 59 -5.04 -9.87 2.88
CA SER A 59 -4.32 -10.44 4.03
C SER A 59 -4.32 -9.59 5.31
N GLY A 60 -4.89 -8.39 5.28
CA GLY A 60 -4.85 -7.44 6.41
C GLY A 60 -3.54 -6.66 6.55
N LEU A 61 -2.56 -6.86 5.65
CA LEU A 61 -1.24 -6.21 5.69
C LEU A 61 -1.17 -4.88 4.90
N GLY A 62 -2.31 -4.25 4.66
CA GLY A 62 -2.39 -3.01 3.88
C GLY A 62 -2.15 -3.16 2.38
N THR A 63 -2.38 -4.35 1.79
CA THR A 63 -2.10 -4.65 0.38
C THR A 63 -2.76 -3.67 -0.61
N SER A 64 -4.00 -3.26 -0.34
CA SER A 64 -4.73 -2.32 -1.22
C SER A 64 -4.14 -0.92 -1.20
N GLY A 65 -3.69 -0.45 -0.03
CA GLY A 65 -3.00 0.83 0.10
C GLY A 65 -1.65 0.82 -0.61
N ALA A 66 -0.85 -0.23 -0.38
CA ALA A 66 0.44 -0.41 -1.04
C ALA A 66 0.30 -0.50 -2.58
N LEU A 67 -0.73 -1.17 -3.10
CA LEU A 67 -1.04 -1.20 -4.53
C LEU A 67 -1.24 0.20 -5.10
N ASN A 68 -2.07 1.02 -4.46
CA ASN A 68 -2.35 2.37 -4.94
C ASN A 68 -1.09 3.24 -4.93
N VAL A 69 -0.27 3.15 -3.88
CA VAL A 69 1.00 3.88 -3.79
C VAL A 69 1.97 3.45 -4.89
N ALA A 70 2.15 2.13 -5.09
CA ALA A 70 3.03 1.62 -6.14
C ALA A 70 2.54 2.01 -7.54
N LYS A 71 1.21 2.03 -7.76
CA LYS A 71 0.59 2.48 -9.00
C LYS A 71 0.82 3.96 -9.27
N ILE A 72 0.61 4.82 -8.27
CA ILE A 72 0.84 6.28 -8.42
C ILE A 72 2.31 6.55 -8.75
N ALA A 73 3.24 5.91 -8.02
CA ALA A 73 4.66 6.04 -8.29
C ALA A 73 5.05 5.59 -9.71
N ALA A 74 4.40 4.54 -10.23
CA ALA A 74 4.60 4.10 -11.60
C ALA A 74 4.06 5.11 -12.63
N LEU A 75 2.89 5.70 -12.38
CA LEU A 75 2.25 6.65 -13.30
C LEU A 75 2.94 8.02 -13.32
N GLU A 76 3.35 8.56 -12.17
CA GLU A 76 4.01 9.88 -12.09
C GLU A 76 5.31 9.94 -12.90
N LEU A 77 6.00 8.81 -13.06
CA LEU A 77 7.27 8.74 -13.77
C LEU A 77 7.11 8.32 -15.25
N MET A 78 5.88 8.04 -15.69
CA MET A 78 5.52 7.84 -17.09
C MET A 78 5.01 9.11 -17.78
N MET A 79 4.71 10.17 -17.00
CA MET A 79 4.29 11.49 -17.50
C MET A 79 5.49 12.43 -17.65
#